data_AF-A0A6N7AIJ5-F1
#
_entry.id   AF-A0A6N7AIJ5-F1
#
_cell.length_a   1.000
_cell.length_b   1.000
_cell.length_c   1.000
_cell.angle_alpha   90.00
_cell.angle_beta   90.00
_cell.angle_gamma   90.00
#
_symmetry.space_group_name_H-M   'P 1'
#
loop_
_entity.id
_entity.type
_entity.pdbx_description
1 polymer ?
#
loop_
_entity_poly.entity_id
_entity_poly.type
_entity_poly.pdbx_seq_one_letter_code
_entity_poly.pdbx_strand_id
1 'polypeptide(L)'
;MEGPSEWFNDLETTEMMCTWLCHALAGPVGAMVNGCELLREDGGCDGETMALLAASATTTAQRLKFFRAALGHSSVSHLVVTDLYKLSSDFLASWRNGIGFDWPTAESTTPVDSRQGQLVLVMILFAVECLPRGGNLVVHAQTGHVTVTATCLKDEMTATLALRGEEKAPRVMPAFFAARLARRLGGT
;
A
#
# COMPACT_ATOMS: atom_id res chain seq x y z
N MET A 1 19.89 7.14 21.71
CA MET A 1 18.65 6.43 21.36
C MET A 1 18.71 6.26 19.86
N GLU A 2 19.06 5.05 19.41
CA GLU A 2 19.12 4.72 17.99
C GLU A 2 17.79 5.10 17.35
N GLY A 3 17.85 5.95 16.34
CA GLY A 3 16.64 6.38 15.65
C GLY A 3 15.99 5.18 14.94
N PRO A 4 14.72 5.31 14.54
CA PRO A 4 14.01 4.31 13.76
C PRO A 4 14.69 3.91 12.44
N SER A 5 15.76 4.61 12.02
CA SER A 5 16.65 4.23 10.92
C SER A 5 17.45 2.94 11.16
N GLU A 6 17.65 2.54 12.42
CA GLU A 6 18.50 1.40 12.80
C GLU A 6 17.71 0.25 13.43
N TRP A 7 16.38 0.31 13.41
CA TRP A 7 15.54 -0.75 13.99
C TRP A 7 15.76 -2.14 13.38
N PHE A 8 16.08 -2.21 12.09
CA PHE A 8 16.27 -3.46 11.37
C PHE A 8 17.55 -3.40 10.57
N ASN A 9 18.35 -4.47 10.64
CA ASN A 9 19.38 -4.70 9.65
C ASN A 9 18.75 -5.11 8.29
N ASP A 10 19.56 -5.24 7.24
CA ASP A 10 19.04 -5.50 5.89
C ASP A 10 18.38 -6.89 5.76
N LEU A 11 18.85 -7.90 6.50
CA LEU A 11 18.22 -9.23 6.50
C LEU A 11 16.88 -9.21 7.24
N GLU A 12 16.84 -8.66 8.45
CA GLU A 12 15.60 -8.49 9.23
C GLU A 12 14.56 -7.66 8.46
N THR A 13 15.01 -6.61 7.77
CA THR A 13 14.16 -5.80 6.89
C THR A 13 13.51 -6.67 5.83
N THR A 14 14.29 -7.55 5.18
CA THR A 14 13.81 -8.46 4.14
C THR A 14 12.80 -9.46 4.70
N GLU A 15 13.11 -10.08 5.83
CA GLU A 15 12.24 -11.05 6.52
C GLU A 15 10.89 -10.43 6.93
N MET A 16 10.92 -9.22 7.50
CA MET A 16 9.73 -8.49 7.92
C MET A 16 8.87 -8.04 6.74
N MET A 17 9.50 -7.58 5.65
CA MET A 17 8.78 -7.24 4.41
C MET A 17 8.14 -8.46 3.76
N CYS A 18 8.82 -9.60 3.71
CA CYS A 18 8.25 -10.85 3.21
C CYS A 18 7.05 -11.29 4.05
N THR A 19 7.19 -11.28 5.38
CA THR A 19 6.11 -11.64 6.31
C THR A 19 4.90 -10.72 6.14
N TRP A 20 5.13 -9.41 6.07
CA TRP A 20 4.07 -8.42 5.87
C TRP A 20 3.35 -8.62 4.53
N LEU A 21 4.10 -8.82 3.44
CA LEU A 21 3.54 -8.98 2.10
C LEU A 21 2.69 -10.25 2.00
N CYS A 22 3.16 -11.37 2.55
CA CYS A 22 2.40 -12.62 2.61
C CYS A 22 1.10 -12.44 3.40
N HIS A 23 1.14 -11.77 4.54
CA HIS A 23 -0.05 -11.49 5.34
C HIS A 23 -1.05 -10.58 4.60
N ALA A 24 -0.57 -9.52 3.94
CA ALA A 24 -1.42 -8.57 3.21
C ALA A 24 -2.18 -9.20 2.03
N LEU A 25 -1.65 -10.29 1.46
CA LEU A 25 -2.26 -11.04 0.37
C LEU A 25 -3.05 -12.27 0.81
N ALA A 26 -2.85 -12.76 2.04
CA ALA A 26 -3.52 -13.95 2.55
C ALA A 26 -5.05 -13.83 2.52
N GLY A 27 -5.60 -12.66 2.87
CA GLY A 27 -7.05 -12.41 2.88
C GLY A 27 -7.74 -12.66 1.52
N PRO A 28 -7.41 -11.89 0.46
CA PRO A 28 -8.06 -12.08 -0.84
C PRO A 28 -7.70 -13.42 -1.49
N VAL A 29 -6.52 -14.00 -1.21
CA VAL A 29 -6.19 -15.35 -1.69
C VAL A 29 -7.05 -16.41 -1.00
N GLY A 30 -7.23 -16.32 0.32
CA GLY A 30 -8.10 -17.23 1.07
C GLY A 30 -9.55 -17.17 0.60
N ALA A 31 -10.06 -15.97 0.28
CA ALA A 31 -11.40 -15.82 -0.29
C ALA A 31 -11.56 -16.56 -1.63
N MET A 32 -10.51 -16.62 -2.47
CA MET A 32 -10.54 -17.42 -3.70
C MET A 32 -10.54 -18.92 -3.40
N VAL A 33 -9.72 -19.38 -2.45
CA VAL A 33 -9.69 -20.80 -2.05
C VAL A 33 -11.06 -21.24 -1.56
N ASN A 34 -11.68 -20.47 -0.66
CA ASN A 34 -13.02 -20.73 -0.15
C ASN A 34 -14.06 -20.76 -1.28
N GLY A 35 -13.99 -19.84 -2.25
CA GLY A 35 -14.88 -19.85 -3.42
C GLY A 35 -14.72 -21.12 -4.27
N CYS A 36 -13.49 -21.60 -4.47
CA CYS A 36 -13.24 -22.87 -5.16
C CYS A 36 -13.76 -24.08 -4.39
N GLU A 37 -13.74 -24.06 -3.07
CA GLU A 37 -14.30 -25.11 -2.22
C GLU A 37 -15.83 -25.16 -2.35
N LEU A 38 -16.51 -24.01 -2.29
CA LEU A 38 -17.96 -23.91 -2.49
C LEU A 38 -18.41 -24.47 -3.85
N LEU A 39 -17.67 -24.14 -4.93
CA LEU A 39 -17.94 -24.70 -6.27
C LEU A 39 -17.87 -26.23 -6.31
N ARG A 40 -17.08 -26.86 -5.43
CA ARG A 40 -16.94 -28.32 -5.37
C ARG A 40 -18.04 -28.97 -4.55
N GLU A 41 -18.55 -28.30 -3.53
CA GLU A 41 -19.58 -28.81 -2.62
C GLU A 41 -20.97 -28.72 -3.22
N ASP A 42 -21.32 -27.60 -3.86
CA ASP A 42 -22.68 -27.34 -4.37
C ASP A 42 -22.99 -28.03 -5.71
N GLY A 43 -22.03 -28.75 -6.29
CA GLY A 43 -22.22 -29.51 -7.54
C GLY A 43 -22.56 -28.63 -8.76
N GLY A 44 -22.40 -27.32 -8.64
CA GLY A 44 -22.80 -26.33 -9.64
C GLY A 44 -22.15 -24.98 -9.39
N CYS A 45 -22.06 -24.20 -10.45
CA CYS A 45 -21.45 -22.87 -10.46
C CYS A 45 -22.54 -21.82 -10.26
N ASP A 46 -22.84 -21.47 -9.01
CA ASP A 46 -23.76 -20.35 -8.76
C ASP A 46 -23.09 -19.01 -9.14
N GLY A 47 -23.91 -18.05 -9.59
CA GLY A 47 -23.40 -16.77 -10.08
C GLY A 47 -22.72 -15.93 -8.98
N GLU A 48 -23.09 -16.13 -7.72
CA GLU A 48 -22.56 -15.38 -6.58
C GLU A 48 -21.13 -15.81 -6.24
N THR A 49 -20.86 -17.11 -6.26
CA THR A 49 -19.54 -17.71 -6.05
C THR A 49 -18.59 -17.33 -7.16
N MET A 50 -19.04 -17.30 -8.42
CA MET A 50 -18.24 -16.77 -9.53
C MET A 50 -17.95 -15.28 -9.38
N ALA A 51 -18.93 -14.48 -8.96
CA ALA A 51 -18.72 -13.06 -8.70
C ALA A 51 -17.70 -12.85 -7.55
N LEU A 52 -17.78 -13.65 -6.49
CA LEU A 52 -16.84 -13.63 -5.36
C LEU A 52 -15.42 -13.98 -5.81
N LEU A 53 -15.25 -15.03 -6.62
CA LEU A 53 -13.97 -15.44 -7.18
C LEU A 53 -13.37 -14.34 -8.06
N ALA A 54 -14.15 -13.80 -9.00
CA ALA A 54 -13.71 -12.74 -9.89
C ALA A 54 -13.32 -11.45 -9.14
N ALA A 55 -14.09 -11.08 -8.12
CA ALA A 55 -13.79 -9.93 -7.27
C ALA A 55 -12.51 -10.15 -6.44
N SER A 56 -12.30 -11.35 -5.89
CA SER A 56 -11.12 -11.69 -5.09
C SER A 56 -9.85 -11.77 -5.95
N ALA A 57 -9.95 -12.30 -7.17
CA ALA A 57 -8.87 -12.30 -8.16
C ALA A 57 -8.49 -10.87 -8.58
N THR A 58 -9.48 -10.03 -8.88
CA THR A 58 -9.27 -8.60 -9.20
C THR A 58 -8.57 -7.88 -8.05
N THR A 59 -9.06 -8.06 -6.82
CA THR A 59 -8.46 -7.49 -5.59
C THR A 59 -7.00 -7.91 -5.44
N THR A 60 -6.71 -9.20 -5.59
CA THR A 60 -5.34 -9.74 -5.49
C THR A 60 -4.43 -9.13 -6.56
N ALA A 61 -4.90 -9.07 -7.81
CA ALA A 61 -4.13 -8.51 -8.93
C ALA A 61 -3.85 -7.01 -8.74
N GLN A 62 -4.83 -6.22 -8.28
CA GLN A 62 -4.65 -4.79 -7.99
C GLN A 62 -3.63 -4.56 -6.87
N ARG A 63 -3.73 -5.33 -5.77
CA ARG A 63 -2.75 -5.28 -4.67
C ARG A 63 -1.35 -5.63 -5.13
N LEU A 64 -1.19 -6.72 -5.90
CA LEU A 64 0.12 -7.13 -6.44
C LEU A 64 0.73 -6.07 -7.37
N LYS A 65 -0.06 -5.49 -8.27
CA LYS A 65 0.40 -4.40 -9.16
C LYS A 65 0.91 -3.21 -8.36
N PHE A 66 0.15 -2.81 -7.34
CA PHE A 66 0.52 -1.71 -6.46
C PHE A 66 1.77 -2.02 -5.63
N PHE A 67 1.83 -3.18 -4.95
CA PHE A 67 3.00 -3.58 -4.16
C PHE A 67 4.26 -3.67 -4.99
N ARG A 68 4.18 -4.16 -6.23
CA ARG A 68 5.31 -4.20 -7.15
C ARG A 68 5.86 -2.80 -7.46
N ALA A 69 4.98 -1.81 -7.61
CA ALA A 69 5.38 -0.42 -7.88
C ALA A 69 5.87 0.30 -6.62
N ALA A 70 5.24 0.07 -5.46
CA ALA A 70 5.58 0.72 -4.19
C ALA A 70 6.85 0.15 -3.55
N LEU A 71 7.01 -1.18 -3.54
CA LEU A 71 8.07 -1.86 -2.77
C LEU A 71 9.16 -2.46 -3.67
N GLY A 72 8.86 -2.66 -4.95
CA GLY A 72 9.79 -3.25 -5.91
C GLY A 72 10.83 -2.25 -6.42
N HIS A 73 11.83 -2.79 -7.13
CA HIS A 73 12.75 -1.99 -7.91
C HIS A 73 12.07 -1.58 -9.22
N SER A 74 11.79 -0.29 -9.40
CA SER A 74 11.23 0.22 -10.65
C SER A 74 12.35 0.57 -11.62
N SER A 75 12.35 -0.09 -12.79
CA SER A 75 13.17 0.29 -13.95
C SER A 75 12.42 1.21 -14.92
N VAL A 76 11.22 1.68 -14.55
CA VAL A 76 10.38 2.50 -15.43
C VAL A 76 10.95 3.92 -15.48
N SER A 77 11.43 4.33 -16.65
CA SER A 77 12.04 5.64 -16.89
C SER A 77 11.03 6.77 -17.16
N HIS A 78 9.77 6.42 -17.43
CA HIS A 78 8.71 7.36 -17.81
C HIS A 78 7.45 7.09 -17.01
N LEU A 79 7.42 7.57 -15.77
CA LEU A 79 6.25 7.54 -14.91
C LEU A 79 5.63 8.94 -14.86
N VAL A 80 4.31 9.04 -15.02
CA VAL A 80 3.58 10.31 -14.88
C VAL A 80 2.58 10.26 -13.72
N VAL A 81 2.09 11.43 -13.30
CA VAL A 81 1.15 11.54 -12.17
C VAL A 81 -0.13 10.72 -12.41
N THR A 82 -0.67 10.68 -13.63
CA THR A 82 -1.85 9.85 -13.98
C THR A 82 -1.62 8.36 -13.75
N ASP A 83 -0.41 7.83 -13.97
CA ASP A 83 -0.09 6.43 -13.71
C ASP A 83 -0.11 6.12 -12.21
N LEU A 84 0.48 7.02 -11.41
CA LEU A 84 0.49 6.92 -9.95
C LEU A 84 -0.92 7.00 -9.37
N TYR A 85 -1.73 7.94 -9.89
CA TYR A 85 -3.12 8.07 -9.51
C TYR A 85 -3.91 6.80 -9.82
N LYS A 86 -3.76 6.25 -11.02
CA LYS A 86 -4.45 5.00 -11.41
C LYS A 86 -4.07 3.82 -10.52
N LEU A 87 -2.77 3.61 -10.29
CA LEU A 87 -2.28 2.56 -9.38
C LEU A 87 -2.85 2.72 -7.97
N SER A 88 -2.87 3.95 -7.46
CA SER A 88 -3.37 4.27 -6.13
C SER A 88 -4.87 4.09 -6.02
N SER A 89 -5.63 4.56 -7.01
CA SER A 89 -7.09 4.41 -7.07
C SER A 89 -7.51 2.94 -7.14
N ASP A 90 -6.87 2.15 -8.01
CA ASP A 90 -7.13 0.71 -8.14
C ASP A 90 -6.80 -0.02 -6.83
N PHE A 91 -5.70 0.37 -6.17
CA PHE A 91 -5.32 -0.18 -4.87
C PHE A 91 -6.35 0.16 -3.79
N LEU A 92 -6.75 1.42 -3.68
CA LEU A 92 -7.73 1.88 -2.68
C LEU A 92 -9.10 1.23 -2.87
N ALA A 93 -9.54 1.05 -4.12
CA ALA A 93 -10.77 0.32 -4.43
C ALA A 93 -10.71 -1.17 -4.01
N SER A 94 -9.51 -1.75 -3.91
CA SER A 94 -9.30 -3.12 -3.40
C SER A 94 -9.46 -3.23 -1.88
N TRP A 95 -9.62 -2.11 -1.16
CA TRP A 95 -9.94 -2.07 0.26
C TRP A 95 -11.43 -1.79 0.47
N ARG A 96 -12.06 -2.57 1.37
CA ARG A 96 -13.51 -2.50 1.63
C ARG A 96 -13.90 -1.47 2.71
N ASN A 97 -12.96 -0.67 3.17
CA ASN A 97 -13.10 0.22 4.34
C ASN A 97 -13.60 1.64 3.99
N GLY A 98 -13.90 1.95 2.73
CA GLY A 98 -14.49 3.23 2.35
C GLY A 98 -13.54 4.43 2.54
N ILE A 99 -12.28 4.28 2.09
CA ILE A 99 -11.33 5.39 2.08
C ILE A 99 -11.68 6.36 0.94
N GLY A 100 -11.99 7.62 1.28
CA GLY A 100 -12.07 8.70 0.32
C GLY A 100 -10.68 9.07 -0.19
N PHE A 101 -10.57 9.34 -1.49
CA PHE A 101 -9.29 9.65 -2.15
C PHE A 101 -9.38 10.94 -2.93
N ASP A 102 -8.57 11.93 -2.52
CA ASP A 102 -8.44 13.20 -3.21
C ASP A 102 -6.99 13.37 -3.70
N TRP A 103 -6.85 13.67 -4.99
CA TRP A 103 -5.58 14.00 -5.61
C TRP A 103 -5.82 15.13 -6.62
N PRO A 104 -5.64 16.40 -6.22
CA PRO A 104 -6.02 17.55 -7.05
C PRO A 104 -5.36 17.61 -8.44
N THR A 105 -4.17 17.00 -8.58
CA THR A 105 -3.42 16.92 -9.84
C THR A 105 -3.50 15.55 -10.52
N ALA A 106 -4.52 14.74 -10.23
CA ALA A 106 -4.69 13.37 -10.75
C ALA A 106 -4.59 13.25 -12.28
N GLU A 107 -5.06 14.26 -13.02
CA GLU A 107 -5.06 14.29 -14.48
C GLU A 107 -3.73 14.78 -15.09
N SER A 108 -2.76 15.16 -14.25
CA SER A 108 -1.49 15.68 -14.72
C SER A 108 -0.64 14.62 -15.42
N THR A 109 -0.08 14.98 -16.57
CA THR A 109 0.92 14.16 -17.28
C THR A 109 2.35 14.56 -16.95
N THR A 110 2.56 15.33 -15.87
CA THR A 110 3.90 15.70 -15.42
C THR A 110 4.73 14.45 -15.12
N PRO A 111 5.94 14.33 -15.68
CA PRO A 111 6.87 13.26 -15.32
C PRO A 111 7.23 13.31 -13.84
N VAL A 112 7.29 12.14 -13.22
CA VAL A 112 7.71 11.97 -11.83
C VAL A 112 8.93 11.07 -11.83
N ASP A 113 9.97 11.47 -11.07
CA ASP A 113 11.12 10.60 -10.84
C ASP A 113 10.65 9.27 -10.22
N SER A 114 11.18 8.15 -10.71
CA SER A 114 10.69 6.83 -10.34
C SER A 114 10.81 6.55 -8.83
N ARG A 115 11.81 7.14 -8.14
CA ARG A 115 11.97 7.03 -6.68
C ARG A 115 11.02 7.96 -5.94
N GLN A 116 10.75 9.16 -6.46
CA GLN A 116 9.70 10.03 -5.91
C GLN A 116 8.31 9.38 -6.05
N GLY A 117 8.00 8.79 -7.20
CA GLY A 117 6.76 8.04 -7.41
C GLY A 117 6.65 6.83 -6.47
N GLN A 118 7.75 6.10 -6.28
CA GLN A 118 7.83 5.03 -5.29
C GLN A 118 7.51 5.54 -3.88
N LEU A 119 8.10 6.68 -3.48
CA LEU A 119 7.84 7.28 -2.16
C LEU A 119 6.37 7.64 -1.98
N VAL A 120 5.73 8.23 -2.98
CA VAL A 120 4.28 8.53 -2.95
C VAL A 120 3.48 7.26 -2.66
N LEU A 121 3.72 6.18 -3.42
CA LEU A 121 2.97 4.94 -3.28
C LEU A 121 3.19 4.27 -1.90
N VAL A 122 4.40 4.31 -1.36
CA VAL A 122 4.67 3.75 -0.02
C VAL A 122 4.03 4.61 1.07
N MET A 123 4.00 5.93 0.92
CA MET A 123 3.29 6.79 1.88
C MET A 123 1.77 6.55 1.84
N ILE A 124 1.19 6.33 0.66
CA ILE A 124 -0.21 5.91 0.51
C ILE A 124 -0.45 4.55 1.19
N LEU A 125 0.43 3.57 0.94
CA LEU A 125 0.35 2.25 1.57
C LEU A 125 0.30 2.36 3.10
N PHE A 126 1.24 3.13 3.65
CA PHE A 126 1.32 3.34 5.08
C PHE A 126 0.07 4.04 5.62
N ALA A 127 -0.40 5.09 4.93
CA ALA A 127 -1.61 5.80 5.32
C ALA A 127 -2.85 4.87 5.34
N VAL A 128 -2.97 3.94 4.39
CA VAL A 128 -4.08 2.97 4.36
C VAL A 128 -4.06 2.04 5.56
N GLU A 129 -2.88 1.56 5.98
CA GLU A 129 -2.74 0.76 7.20
C GLU A 129 -3.24 1.55 8.44
N CYS A 130 -3.10 2.88 8.42
CA CYS A 130 -3.60 3.78 9.46
C CYS A 130 -5.11 4.00 9.46
N LEU A 131 -5.83 3.53 8.45
CA LEU A 131 -7.26 3.79 8.24
C LEU A 131 -8.09 2.49 8.23
N PRO A 132 -8.03 1.65 9.28
CA PRO A 132 -8.75 0.36 9.27
C PRO A 132 -10.28 0.52 9.21
N ARG A 133 -10.81 1.69 9.58
CA ARG A 133 -12.24 2.03 9.55
C ARG A 133 -12.62 3.00 8.43
N GLY A 134 -11.71 3.22 7.47
CA GLY A 134 -11.86 4.26 6.45
C GLY A 134 -11.35 5.61 6.93
N GLY A 135 -11.65 6.65 6.15
CA GLY A 135 -11.14 8.01 6.34
C GLY A 135 -10.95 8.70 5.00
N ASN A 136 -10.25 9.84 4.99
CA ASN A 136 -9.88 10.52 3.75
C ASN A 136 -8.36 10.61 3.60
N LEU A 137 -7.91 10.30 2.39
CA LEU A 137 -6.54 10.40 1.95
C LEU A 137 -6.43 11.53 0.91
N VAL A 138 -5.55 12.48 1.16
CA VAL A 138 -5.25 13.58 0.25
C VAL A 138 -3.79 13.49 -0.18
N VAL A 139 -3.53 13.50 -1.49
CA VAL A 139 -2.19 13.41 -2.05
C VAL A 139 -1.84 14.68 -2.82
N HIS A 140 -0.71 15.26 -2.46
CA HIS A 140 -0.07 16.34 -3.19
C HIS A 140 1.31 15.87 -3.65
N ALA A 141 1.48 15.72 -4.96
CA ALA A 141 2.76 15.37 -5.57
C ALA A 141 3.15 16.47 -6.56
N GLN A 142 4.28 17.12 -6.27
CA GLN A 142 4.94 18.10 -7.12
C GLN A 142 6.43 17.73 -7.23
N THR A 143 7.11 18.25 -8.24
CA THR A 143 8.54 18.00 -8.43
C THR A 143 9.33 18.39 -7.16
N GLY A 144 9.94 17.41 -6.50
CA GLY A 144 10.74 17.62 -5.29
C GLY A 144 9.95 17.81 -4.00
N HIS A 145 8.61 17.81 -4.02
CA HIS A 145 7.79 17.93 -2.82
C HIS A 145 6.58 17.01 -2.89
N VAL A 146 6.49 16.08 -1.94
CA VAL A 146 5.37 15.15 -1.82
C VAL A 146 4.79 15.25 -0.42
N THR A 147 3.46 15.32 -0.33
CA THR A 147 2.73 15.26 0.93
C THR A 147 1.55 14.30 0.77
N VAL A 148 1.42 13.39 1.74
CA VAL A 148 0.26 12.50 1.86
C VAL A 148 -0.36 12.77 3.22
N THR A 149 -1.62 13.21 3.21
CA THR A 149 -2.37 13.54 4.42
C THR A 149 -3.48 12.52 4.60
N ALA A 150 -3.54 11.91 5.78
CA ALA A 150 -4.61 10.99 6.16
C ALA A 150 -5.35 11.53 7.39
N THR A 151 -6.67 11.41 7.37
CA THR A 151 -7.57 11.85 8.45
C THR A 151 -8.32 10.66 9.04
N CYS A 152 -8.69 10.73 10.31
CA CYS A 152 -9.31 9.63 11.08
C CYS A 152 -8.37 8.46 11.39
N LEU A 153 -7.11 8.78 11.72
CA LEU A 153 -6.10 7.81 12.10
C LEU A 153 -6.48 7.07 13.39
N LYS A 154 -6.11 5.80 13.48
CA LYS A 154 -6.19 5.03 14.73
C LYS A 154 -5.15 5.54 15.75
N ASP A 155 -5.55 5.80 16.99
CA ASP A 155 -4.68 6.38 18.05
C ASP A 155 -3.37 5.60 18.29
N GLU A 156 -3.42 4.27 18.19
CA GLU A 156 -2.23 3.40 18.33
C GLU A 156 -1.20 3.59 17.21
N MET A 157 -1.64 4.09 16.04
CA MET A 157 -0.76 4.26 14.89
C MET A 157 -0.03 5.60 14.86
N THR A 158 -0.44 6.55 15.70
CA THR A 158 0.27 7.82 15.90
C THR A 158 1.69 7.62 16.41
N ALA A 159 1.94 6.57 17.22
CA ALA A 159 3.29 6.20 17.68
C ALA A 159 4.16 5.59 16.58
N THR A 160 3.55 4.77 15.70
CA THR A 160 4.20 4.21 14.51
C THR A 160 4.51 5.29 13.47
N LEU A 161 3.62 6.27 13.29
CA LEU A 161 3.79 7.47 12.46
C LEU A 161 4.99 8.31 12.89
N ALA A 162 5.17 8.47 14.20
CA ALA A 162 6.34 9.17 14.71
C ALA A 162 7.64 8.34 14.57
N LEU A 163 7.52 7.07 14.17
CA LEU A 163 8.58 6.07 14.25
C LEU A 163 9.21 6.05 15.65
N ARG A 164 8.37 6.30 16.67
CA ARG A 164 8.74 6.34 18.10
C ARG A 164 8.23 5.12 18.86
N GLY A 165 7.50 4.23 18.19
CA GLY A 165 7.03 2.98 18.79
C GLY A 165 8.19 2.04 19.09
N GLU A 166 8.11 1.28 20.17
CA GLU A 166 9.15 0.30 20.54
C GLU A 166 8.95 -1.07 19.86
N GLU A 167 7.81 -1.28 19.20
CA GLU A 167 7.43 -2.59 18.65
C GLU A 167 7.98 -2.81 17.24
N LYS A 168 8.91 -3.77 17.13
CA LYS A 168 9.35 -4.34 15.85
C LYS A 168 8.31 -5.34 15.34
N ALA A 169 7.48 -4.94 14.38
CA ALA A 169 6.45 -5.81 13.81
C ALA A 169 6.32 -5.64 12.28
N PRO A 170 5.91 -6.66 11.51
CA PRO A 170 5.75 -6.56 10.06
C PRO A 170 4.87 -5.39 9.60
N ARG A 171 3.86 -5.03 10.38
CA ARG A 171 2.94 -3.90 10.08
C ARG A 171 3.62 -2.52 10.05
N VAL A 172 4.80 -2.35 10.66
CA VAL A 172 5.53 -1.07 10.63
C VAL A 172 6.41 -0.92 9.40
N MET A 173 6.57 -1.99 8.60
CA MET A 173 7.48 -2.02 7.47
C MET A 173 7.18 -0.98 6.38
N PRO A 174 5.92 -0.69 6.00
CA PRO A 174 5.64 0.39 5.08
C PRO A 174 6.15 1.76 5.56
N ALA A 175 5.97 2.07 6.85
CA ALA A 175 6.46 3.31 7.45
C ALA A 175 8.00 3.38 7.47
N PHE A 176 8.64 2.29 7.91
CA PHE A 176 10.10 2.19 7.94
C PHE A 176 10.71 2.32 6.53
N PHE A 177 10.10 1.68 5.53
CA PHE A 177 10.53 1.77 4.14
C PHE A 177 10.36 3.19 3.58
N ALA A 178 9.21 3.84 3.84
CA ALA A 178 8.98 5.24 3.46
C ALA A 178 10.06 6.16 4.03
N ALA A 179 10.36 6.02 5.32
CA ALA A 179 11.36 6.85 5.99
C ALA A 179 12.78 6.64 5.45
N ARG A 180 13.19 5.40 5.17
CA ARG A 180 14.50 5.14 4.53
C ARG A 180 14.56 5.70 3.11
N LEU A 181 13.47 5.60 2.35
CA LEU A 181 13.40 6.12 0.98
C LEU A 181 13.39 7.66 0.95
N ALA A 182 12.60 8.31 1.81
CA ALA A 182 12.58 9.76 1.96
C ALA A 182 13.97 10.33 2.28
N ARG A 183 14.68 9.74 3.25
CA ARG A 183 16.06 10.14 3.59
C ARG A 183 17.03 9.99 2.42
N ARG A 184 16.93 8.90 1.64
CA ARG A 184 17.76 8.72 0.44
C ARG A 184 17.50 9.79 -0.63
N LEU A 185 16.31 10.37 -0.64
CA LEU A 185 15.92 11.47 -1.53
C LEU A 185 16.17 12.86 -0.91
N GLY A 186 16.77 12.94 0.29
CA GLY A 186 17.03 14.20 0.99
C GLY A 186 15.81 14.79 1.73
N GLY A 187 14.72 14.04 1.85
CA GLY A 187 13.52 14.42 2.61
C GLY A 187 13.58 14.03 4.09
N THR A 188 12.62 14.55 4.86
CA THR A 188 12.40 14.23 6.28
C THR A 188 11.23 13.29 6.49
#